data_AF-A0A8X7NYD6-F1
#
_entry.id   AF-A0A8X7NYD6-F1
#
_cell.length_a   1.000
_cell.length_b   1.000
_cell.length_c   1.000
_cell.angle_alpha   90.00
_cell.angle_beta   90.00
_cell.angle_gamma   90.00
#
_symmetry.space_group_name_H-M   'P 1'
#
loop_
_entity.id
_entity.type
_entity.pdbx_description
1 polymer ?
#
loop_
_entity_poly.entity_id
_entity_poly.type
_entity_poly.pdbx_seq_one_letter_code
_entity_poly.pdbx_strand_id
1 'polypeptide(L)'
;MLKSSAKVNDDAAFKTVEVKLCYAPISQVDRPWRKTHNELSRDRSCPHKIVSKPYDKIPQSLNWTVDRETPTGTYFIRAYGTDVNGYEVAYGQSSDAEKTTNLFSVEGISGRHTSLDIASICFSVFSFGSLLVFLVKEKRKAKLQQRK
;
A
#
# COMPACT_ATOMS: atom_id res chain seq x y z
N MET A 1 13.65 -19.35 -1.06
CA MET A 1 14.28 -18.26 -1.83
C MET A 1 13.35 -17.85 -2.96
N LEU A 2 13.12 -16.55 -3.16
CA LEU A 2 12.33 -16.07 -4.29
C LEU A 2 13.07 -16.39 -5.59
N LYS A 3 12.33 -16.82 -6.62
CA LYS A 3 12.93 -17.07 -7.93
C LYS A 3 12.98 -15.74 -8.68
N SER A 4 14.16 -15.12 -8.74
CA SER A 4 14.46 -14.14 -9.78
C SER A 4 14.66 -14.90 -11.10
N SER A 5 14.15 -14.35 -12.19
CA SER A 5 14.17 -15.01 -13.49
C SER A 5 15.56 -15.02 -14.16
N ALA A 6 16.61 -14.49 -13.52
CA ALA A 6 17.94 -14.47 -14.10
C ALA A 6 19.04 -14.52 -13.04
N LYS A 7 20.06 -15.36 -13.27
CA LYS A 7 21.40 -15.14 -12.70
C LYS A 7 21.97 -13.92 -13.42
N VAL A 8 21.74 -12.71 -12.90
CA VAL A 8 22.26 -11.51 -13.53
C VAL A 8 23.73 -11.36 -13.12
N ASN A 9 24.63 -11.89 -13.94
CA ASN A 9 26.07 -11.66 -13.84
C ASN A 9 26.51 -10.37 -14.57
N ASP A 10 25.59 -9.69 -15.28
CA ASP A 10 25.90 -8.51 -16.07
C ASP A 10 25.09 -7.28 -15.61
N ASP A 11 25.80 -6.26 -15.12
CA ASP A 11 25.24 -4.95 -14.75
C ASP A 11 24.46 -4.25 -15.89
N ALA A 12 24.68 -4.68 -17.14
CA ALA A 12 24.07 -4.11 -18.34
C ALA A 12 22.56 -4.33 -18.45
N ALA A 13 21.99 -5.26 -17.66
CA ALA A 13 20.56 -5.57 -17.66
C ALA A 13 19.73 -4.63 -16.77
N PHE A 14 20.35 -3.83 -15.90
CA PHE A 14 19.64 -2.93 -15.00
C PHE A 14 19.64 -1.50 -15.54
N LYS A 15 18.45 -0.95 -15.76
CA LYS A 15 18.29 0.47 -16.13
C LYS A 15 17.84 1.31 -14.96
N THR A 16 16.98 0.75 -14.11
CA THR A 16 16.40 1.47 -12.98
C THR A 16 16.48 0.60 -11.73
N VAL A 17 16.73 1.23 -10.60
CA VAL A 17 16.64 0.63 -9.27
C VAL A 17 15.40 1.20 -8.59
N GLU A 18 14.55 0.30 -8.13
CA GLU A 18 13.37 0.62 -7.35
C GLU A 18 13.52 0.07 -5.93
N VAL A 19 13.45 0.94 -4.94
CA VAL A 19 13.48 0.53 -3.54
C VAL A 19 12.06 0.52 -3.01
N LYS A 20 11.65 -0.60 -2.40
CA LYS A 20 10.33 -0.80 -1.83
C LYS A 20 10.43 -1.20 -0.37
N LEU A 21 9.39 -0.84 0.39
CA LEU A 21 9.16 -1.27 1.75
C LEU A 21 8.32 -2.55 1.74
N CYS A 22 8.80 -3.58 2.44
CA CYS A 22 8.20 -4.92 2.43
C CYS A 22 7.81 -5.40 3.82
N TYR A 23 6.65 -6.06 3.94
CA TYR A 23 6.18 -6.64 5.20
C TYR A 23 7.02 -7.84 5.62
N ALA A 24 7.52 -7.82 6.86
CA ALA A 24 8.14 -8.98 7.48
C ALA A 24 7.12 -10.11 7.73
N PRO A 25 7.53 -11.39 7.80
CA PRO A 25 6.62 -12.52 7.98
C PRO A 25 5.65 -12.38 9.16
N ILE A 26 6.11 -11.80 10.27
CA ILE A 26 5.30 -11.53 11.47
C ILE A 26 4.10 -10.62 11.15
N SER A 27 4.25 -9.69 10.21
CA SER A 27 3.18 -8.76 9.78
C SER A 27 2.31 -9.27 8.62
N GLN A 28 2.54 -10.51 8.17
CA GLN A 28 1.76 -11.18 7.12
C GLN A 28 0.73 -12.19 7.70
N VAL A 29 0.84 -12.55 8.97
CA VAL A 29 -0.08 -13.48 9.65
C VAL A 29 -1.52 -12.96 9.56
N ASP A 30 -2.44 -13.83 9.16
CA ASP A 30 -3.87 -13.55 8.93
C ASP A 30 -4.19 -12.40 7.96
N ARG A 31 -3.22 -12.01 7.12
CA ARG A 31 -3.36 -10.92 6.14
C ARG A 31 -2.96 -11.39 4.74
N PRO A 32 -3.83 -12.13 4.03
CA PRO A 32 -3.52 -12.70 2.71
C PRO A 32 -3.09 -11.65 1.67
N TRP A 33 -3.55 -10.40 1.80
CA TRP A 33 -3.17 -9.30 0.92
C TRP A 33 -1.72 -8.81 1.11
N ARG A 34 -1.01 -9.28 2.15
CA ARG A 34 0.42 -8.97 2.41
C ARG A 34 1.35 -10.15 2.15
N LYS A 35 0.82 -11.27 1.63
CA LYS A 35 1.56 -12.53 1.51
C LYS A 35 2.70 -12.46 0.50
N THR A 36 3.86 -12.99 0.88
CA THR A 36 4.95 -13.20 -0.08
C THR A 36 4.66 -14.37 -1.03
N HIS A 37 4.91 -14.18 -2.32
CA HIS A 37 4.88 -15.22 -3.35
C HIS A 37 6.28 -15.44 -3.92
N ASN A 38 6.58 -16.66 -4.38
CA ASN A 38 7.89 -17.01 -4.95
C ASN A 38 8.19 -16.29 -6.27
N GLU A 39 7.15 -15.97 -7.03
CA GLU A 39 7.22 -15.16 -8.24
C GLU A 39 7.17 -13.67 -7.86
N LEU A 40 8.21 -12.92 -8.21
CA LEU A 40 8.34 -11.49 -7.89
C LEU A 40 7.14 -10.67 -8.39
N SER A 41 6.68 -10.94 -9.62
CA SER A 41 5.51 -10.28 -10.22
C SER A 41 4.19 -10.50 -9.47
N ARG A 42 4.12 -11.52 -8.61
CA ARG A 42 2.94 -11.81 -7.78
C ARG A 42 3.17 -11.51 -6.29
N ASP A 43 4.36 -11.03 -5.92
CA ASP A 43 4.69 -10.74 -4.53
C ASP A 43 3.90 -9.51 -4.04
N ARG A 44 2.99 -9.71 -3.09
CA ARG A 44 2.19 -8.65 -2.48
C ARG A 44 2.82 -8.09 -1.20
N SER A 45 3.97 -8.63 -0.80
CA SER A 45 4.62 -8.21 0.44
C SER A 45 5.29 -6.84 0.35
N CYS A 46 5.53 -6.30 -0.84
CA CYS A 46 6.24 -5.03 -1.05
C CYS A 46 5.41 -3.97 -1.78
N PRO A 47 4.31 -3.45 -1.19
CA PRO A 47 3.42 -2.53 -1.92
C PRO A 47 3.89 -1.07 -1.94
N HIS A 48 4.73 -0.64 -0.99
CA HIS A 48 5.09 0.77 -0.86
C HIS A 48 6.43 1.05 -1.55
N LYS A 49 6.41 1.94 -2.54
CA LYS A 49 7.60 2.41 -3.26
C LYS A 49 8.25 3.56 -2.49
N ILE A 50 9.51 3.39 -2.14
CA ILE A 50 10.32 4.42 -1.46
C ILE A 50 10.93 5.36 -2.51
N VAL A 51 11.60 4.79 -3.51
CA VAL A 51 12.27 5.56 -4.56
C VAL A 51 12.41 4.74 -5.83
N SER A 52 12.49 5.43 -6.97
CA SER A 52 12.89 4.85 -8.26
C SER A 52 13.87 5.79 -8.92
N LYS A 53 15.07 5.29 -9.21
CA LYS A 53 16.16 6.07 -9.81
C LYS A 53 16.87 5.24 -10.88
N PRO A 54 17.49 5.88 -11.89
CA PRO A 54 18.38 5.18 -12.81
C PRO A 54 19.45 4.41 -12.03
N TYR A 55 19.82 3.23 -12.54
CA TYR A 55 20.90 2.44 -11.95
C TYR A 55 22.23 3.19 -12.12
N ASP A 56 22.94 3.30 -11.00
CA ASP A 56 24.30 3.83 -10.95
C ASP A 56 25.14 2.86 -10.10
N LYS A 57 26.41 2.68 -10.48
CA LYS A 57 27.34 1.81 -9.77
C LYS A 57 27.90 2.46 -8.51
N ILE A 58 27.75 3.78 -8.37
CA ILE A 58 28.24 4.53 -7.23
C ILE A 58 27.31 4.27 -6.03
N PRO A 59 27.84 3.92 -4.84
CA PRO A 59 27.04 3.81 -3.63
C PRO A 59 26.28 5.11 -3.34
N GLN A 60 24.97 5.01 -3.14
CA GLN A 60 24.11 6.16 -2.85
C GLN A 60 23.48 6.03 -1.47
N SER A 61 23.30 7.16 -0.80
CA SER A 61 22.47 7.28 0.39
C SER A 61 21.20 8.08 0.06
N LEU A 62 20.11 7.76 0.74
CA LEU A 62 18.84 8.44 0.58
C LEU A 62 18.19 8.60 1.94
N ASN A 63 17.82 9.84 2.27
CA ASN A 63 16.91 10.10 3.37
C ASN A 63 15.48 9.93 2.86
N TRP A 64 14.72 9.07 3.53
CA TRP A 64 13.32 8.81 3.23
C TRP A 64 12.48 9.02 4.48
N THR A 65 11.35 9.70 4.30
CA THR A 65 10.35 9.90 5.35
C THR A 65 9.22 8.92 5.14
N VAL A 66 8.82 8.20 6.19
CA VAL A 66 7.73 7.23 6.13
C VAL A 66 6.41 7.93 5.83
N ASP A 67 5.70 7.46 4.81
CA ASP A 67 4.40 8.00 4.43
C ASP A 67 3.37 7.78 5.54
N ARG A 68 2.51 8.79 5.75
CA ARG A 68 1.45 8.76 6.77
C ARG A 68 0.44 7.60 6.57
N GLU A 69 0.26 7.17 5.32
CA GLU A 69 -0.64 6.06 4.97
C GLU A 69 0.00 4.67 5.16
N THR A 70 1.27 4.62 5.56
CA THR A 70 1.95 3.34 5.86
C THR A 70 1.32 2.74 7.10
N PRO A 71 0.72 1.53 7.00
CA PRO A 71 0.04 0.94 8.14
C PRO A 71 1.03 0.42 9.17
N THR A 72 0.58 0.31 10.41
CA THR A 72 1.39 -0.28 11.49
C THR A 72 1.80 -1.70 11.15
N GLY A 73 3.09 -1.99 11.31
CA GLY A 73 3.67 -3.29 11.03
C GLY A 73 5.20 -3.29 11.13
N THR A 74 5.76 -4.48 11.00
CA THR A 74 7.20 -4.73 10.93
C THR A 74 7.60 -4.91 9.47
N TYR A 75 8.64 -4.21 9.06
CA TYR A 75 9.07 -4.11 7.68
C TYR A 75 10.57 -4.37 7.51
N PHE A 76 10.95 -4.65 6.26
CA PHE A 76 12.32 -4.64 5.77
C PHE A 76 12.37 -3.94 4.41
N ILE A 77 13.56 -3.57 3.95
CA ILE A 77 13.75 -2.88 2.68
C ILE A 77 14.23 -3.88 1.62
N ARG A 78 13.67 -3.76 0.42
CA ARG A 78 14.12 -4.51 -0.75
C ARG A 78 14.34 -3.56 -1.93
N ALA A 79 15.50 -3.67 -2.55
CA ALA A 79 15.83 -3.01 -3.80
C ALA A 79 15.60 -3.99 -4.96
N TYR A 80 14.99 -3.52 -6.03
CA TYR A 80 14.72 -4.25 -7.25
C TYR A 80 15.49 -3.59 -8.39
N GLY A 81 16.16 -4.40 -9.20
CA GLY A 81 16.69 -3.97 -10.49
C GLY A 81 15.66 -4.25 -11.58
N THR A 82 15.32 -3.22 -12.35
CA THR A 82 14.39 -3.34 -13.47
C THR A 82 15.07 -3.07 -14.82
N ASP A 83 14.60 -3.81 -15.83
CA ASP A 83 15.04 -3.69 -17.23
C ASP A 83 14.33 -2.52 -17.95
N VAL A 84 14.69 -2.23 -19.22
CA VAL A 84 14.07 -1.22 -20.11
C VAL A 84 12.55 -1.34 -20.18
N ASN A 85 12.03 -2.55 -20.06
CA ASN A 85 10.60 -2.85 -20.11
C ASN A 85 9.91 -2.70 -18.74
N GLY A 86 10.65 -2.33 -17.69
CA GLY A 86 10.14 -2.20 -16.32
C GLY A 86 9.97 -3.51 -15.56
N TYR A 87 10.42 -4.65 -16.12
CA TYR A 87 10.34 -5.94 -15.45
C TYR A 87 11.41 -6.09 -14.38
N GLU A 88 11.01 -6.57 -13.21
CA GLU A 88 11.90 -6.89 -12.09
C GLU A 88 12.74 -8.12 -12.43
N VAL A 89 14.02 -7.91 -12.70
CA VAL A 89 14.95 -8.95 -13.12
C VAL A 89 15.82 -9.45 -11.97
N ALA A 90 16.10 -8.60 -10.97
CA ALA A 90 16.82 -9.00 -9.76
C ALA A 90 16.33 -8.23 -8.54
N TYR A 91 16.68 -8.73 -7.36
CA TYR A 91 16.42 -8.04 -6.11
C TYR A 91 17.57 -8.24 -5.12
N GLY A 92 17.80 -7.23 -4.29
CA GLY A 92 18.61 -7.29 -3.07
C GLY A 92 17.76 -6.85 -1.89
N GLN A 93 18.02 -7.36 -0.68
CA GLN A 93 17.23 -7.02 0.50
C GLN A 93 18.12 -6.79 1.71
N SER A 94 17.64 -5.96 2.65
CA SER A 94 18.35 -5.65 3.89
C SER A 94 18.35 -6.80 4.90
N SER A 95 17.45 -7.76 4.72
CA SER A 95 17.19 -8.89 5.64
C SER A 95 17.68 -10.21 5.05
N ASP A 96 17.87 -11.20 5.90
CA ASP A 96 18.27 -12.57 5.54
C ASP A 96 17.19 -13.33 4.75
N ALA A 97 17.52 -14.52 4.25
CA ALA A 97 16.60 -15.32 3.44
C ALA A 97 15.31 -15.70 4.19
N GLU A 98 15.37 -15.85 5.53
CA GLU A 98 14.22 -16.15 6.38
C GLU A 98 13.48 -14.88 6.84
N LYS A 99 14.03 -13.70 6.56
CA LYS A 99 13.49 -12.38 6.89
C LYS A 99 13.30 -12.17 8.40
N THR A 100 14.32 -12.52 9.17
CA THR A 100 14.33 -12.47 10.64
C THR A 100 15.24 -11.36 11.19
N THR A 101 16.17 -10.86 10.38
CA THR A 101 17.19 -9.88 10.75
C THR A 101 16.94 -8.51 10.11
N ASN A 102 17.48 -7.42 10.68
CA ASN A 102 17.35 -6.05 10.13
C ASN A 102 15.90 -5.61 9.85
N LEU A 103 15.00 -6.05 10.72
CA LEU A 103 13.60 -5.65 10.71
C LEU A 103 13.42 -4.38 11.54
N PHE A 104 12.48 -3.53 11.13
CA PHE A 104 12.09 -2.36 11.92
C PHE A 104 10.58 -2.24 11.96
N SER A 105 10.07 -1.71 13.07
CA SER A 105 8.64 -1.50 13.26
C SER A 105 8.28 -0.07 12.90
N VAL A 106 7.22 0.06 12.11
CA VAL A 106 6.58 1.34 11.80
C VAL A 106 5.26 1.38 12.54
N GLU A 107 5.05 2.42 13.33
CA GLU A 107 3.74 2.75 13.89
C GLU A 107 3.05 3.73 12.96
N GLY A 108 2.03 3.24 12.25
CA GLY A 108 1.21 4.07 11.39
C GLY A 108 0.21 4.88 12.22
N ILE A 109 -0.08 6.10 11.77
CA ILE A 109 -1.19 6.89 12.29
C ILE A 109 -2.46 6.35 11.64
N SER A 110 -3.05 5.33 12.26
CA SER A 110 -4.29 4.68 11.78
C SER A 110 -5.48 5.65 11.76
N GLY A 111 -6.34 5.52 10.74
CA GLY A 111 -7.78 5.73 10.93
C GLY A 111 -8.49 6.70 9.99
N ARG A 112 -7.78 7.51 9.19
CA ARG A 112 -8.43 8.50 8.31
C ARG A 112 -8.02 8.32 6.85
N HIS A 113 -8.52 7.26 6.22
CA HIS A 113 -8.42 7.12 4.78
C HIS A 113 -9.36 8.12 4.09
N THR A 114 -8.91 8.74 3.00
CA THR A 114 -9.73 9.67 2.20
C THR A 114 -11.05 9.05 1.75
N SER A 115 -11.06 7.75 1.46
CA SER A 115 -12.27 6.99 1.12
C SER A 115 -13.30 6.95 2.26
N LEU A 116 -12.84 6.82 3.51
CA LEU A 116 -13.69 6.75 4.70
C LEU A 116 -14.28 8.12 5.01
N ASP A 117 -13.50 9.19 4.83
CA ASP A 117 -13.96 10.58 4.91
C ASP A 117 -15.06 10.87 3.89
N ILE A 118 -14.85 10.49 2.62
CA ILE A 118 -15.84 10.69 1.55
C ILE A 118 -17.13 9.93 1.84
N ALA A 119 -17.02 8.65 2.24
CA ALA A 119 -18.17 7.84 2.58
C ALA A 119 -18.98 8.46 3.74
N SER A 120 -18.30 8.95 4.77
CA SER A 120 -18.93 9.63 5.92
C SER A 120 -19.76 10.84 5.49
N ILE A 121 -19.22 11.68 4.60
CA ILE A 121 -19.93 12.86 4.07
C ILE A 121 -21.17 12.42 3.29
N CYS A 122 -21.04 11.47 2.37
CA CYS A 122 -22.15 10.98 1.56
C CYS A 122 -23.29 10.41 2.43
N PHE A 123 -22.97 9.56 3.41
CA PHE A 123 -23.97 8.98 4.30
C PHE A 123 -24.64 10.02 5.21
N SER A 124 -23.88 11.03 5.66
CA SER A 124 -24.42 12.13 6.46
C SER A 124 -25.43 12.97 5.68
N VAL A 125 -25.10 13.35 4.44
CA VAL A 125 -26.00 14.10 3.55
C VAL A 125 -27.25 13.28 3.23
N PHE A 126 -27.09 11.99 2.95
CA PHE A 126 -28.22 11.10 2.67
C PHE A 126 -29.17 10.97 3.87
N SER A 127 -28.62 10.75 5.07
CA SER A 127 -29.40 10.63 6.31
C SER A 127 -30.22 11.89 6.55
N PHE A 128 -29.58 13.07 6.54
CA PHE A 128 -30.26 14.34 6.76
C PHE A 128 -31.29 14.67 5.67
N GLY A 129 -30.93 14.44 4.41
CA GLY A 129 -31.83 14.64 3.27
C GLY A 129 -33.07 13.74 3.34
N SER A 130 -32.90 12.47 3.70
CA SER A 130 -34.01 11.53 3.85
C SER A 130 -34.98 11.98 4.96
N LEU A 131 -34.45 12.41 6.10
CA LEU A 131 -35.25 12.89 7.23
C LEU A 131 -36.10 14.11 6.85
N LEU A 132 -35.51 15.10 6.15
CA LEU A 132 -36.23 16.27 5.67
C LEU A 132 -37.36 15.90 4.68
N VAL A 133 -37.09 14.99 3.75
CA VAL A 133 -38.10 14.52 2.80
C VAL A 133 -39.25 13.83 3.52
N PHE A 134 -38.97 12.99 4.51
CA PHE A 134 -39.99 12.33 5.33
C PHE A 134 -40.85 13.35 6.10
N LEU A 135 -40.22 14.34 6.76
CA LEU A 135 -40.95 15.38 7.50
C LEU A 135 -41.84 16.23 6.60
N VAL A 136 -41.36 16.62 5.41
CA VAL A 136 -42.16 17.38 4.44
C VAL A 136 -43.34 16.54 3.93
N LYS A 137 -43.12 15.24 3.66
CA LYS A 137 -44.19 14.33 3.25
C LYS A 137 -45.25 14.17 4.34
N GLU A 138 -44.85 14.00 5.61
CA GLU A 138 -45.79 13.93 6.73
C GLU A 138 -46.58 15.23 6.90
N LYS A 139 -45.90 16.38 6.91
CA LYS A 139 -46.56 17.70 7.02
C LYS A 139 -47.58 17.91 5.90
N ARG A 140 -47.27 17.50 4.67
CA ARG A 140 -48.21 17.57 3.53
C ARG A 140 -49.41 16.64 3.72
N LYS A 141 -49.18 15.39 4.15
CA LYS A 141 -50.27 14.43 4.46
C LYS A 141 -51.19 14.94 5.57
N ALA A 142 -50.64 15.48 6.65
CA ALA A 142 -51.42 16.03 7.76
C ALA A 142 -52.31 17.20 7.32
N LYS A 143 -51.78 18.12 6.49
CA LYS A 143 -52.57 19.22 5.91
C LYS A 143 -53.69 18.75 4.96
N LEU A 144 -53.47 17.67 4.22
CA LEU A 144 -54.49 17.07 3.34
C LEU A 144 -55.61 16.41 4.14
N GLN A 145 -55.30 15.74 5.25
CA GLN A 145 -56.29 15.11 6.14
C GLN A 145 -57.16 16.14 6.86
N GLN A 146 -56.58 17.27 7.30
CA GLN A 146 -57.33 18.37 7.96
C GLN A 146 -58.25 19.16 7.02
N ARG A 147 -58.08 19.02 5.70
CA ARG A 147 -58.90 19.67 4.68
C ARG A 147 -60.07 18.80 4.19
N LYS A 148 -60.19 17.57 4.70
CA LYS A 148 -61.20 16.59 4.31
C LYS A 148 -62.25 16.47 5.39
#